data_AF-A0A645HYR9-F1
#
_entry.id   AF-A0A645HYR9-F1
#
_cell.length_a   1.000
_cell.length_b   1.000
_cell.length_c   1.000
_cell.angle_alpha   90.00
_cell.angle_beta   90.00
_cell.angle_gamma   90.00
#
_symmetry.space_group_name_H-M   'P 1'
#
loop_
_entity.id
_entity.type
_entity.pdbx_description
1 polymer ?
#
loop_
_entity_poly.entity_id
_entity_poly.type
_entity_poly.pdbx_seq_one_letter_code
_entity_poly.pdbx_strand_id
1 'polypeptide(L)'
;MWCDFDGMYDNTPLPKVYQTGVPHPKLVKMANDEFFNEAYILGIVKATLQVTCSGTSVLKFALSENGGITWKAWYNNAWVYLDINNMQDVKDRGMTKAILEAITEAQWTSLGLSNKKIRFAWYMEQVNLSSPVIVRQIKLDYKTQGV
;
A
#
# COMPACT_ATOMS: atom_id res chain seq x y z
N MET A 1 76.17 -17.13 3.47
CA MET A 1 75.01 -18.02 3.69
C MET A 1 73.85 -17.13 4.06
N TRP A 2 73.02 -16.79 3.06
CA TRP A 2 71.79 -16.02 3.24
C TRP A 2 70.67 -17.02 3.48
N CYS A 3 69.87 -16.82 4.52
CA CYS A 3 68.67 -17.62 4.75
C CYS A 3 67.50 -16.87 4.13
N ASP A 4 66.87 -17.46 3.12
CA ASP A 4 65.68 -16.90 2.49
C ASP A 4 64.49 -17.04 3.44
N PHE A 5 63.93 -15.91 3.85
CA PHE A 5 62.68 -15.82 4.59
C PHE A 5 61.54 -15.88 3.57
N ASP A 6 61.23 -17.09 3.09
CA ASP A 6 60.17 -17.28 2.12
C ASP A 6 58.82 -16.99 2.77
N GLY A 7 58.07 -16.07 2.17
CA GLY A 7 56.88 -15.47 2.74
C GLY A 7 55.75 -16.49 2.89
N MET A 8 55.39 -16.81 4.13
CA MET A 8 54.08 -17.39 4.43
C MET A 8 53.01 -16.34 4.18
N TYR A 9 52.51 -16.26 2.95
CA TYR A 9 51.24 -15.60 2.68
C TYR A 9 50.14 -16.38 3.42
N ASP A 10 49.55 -15.73 4.42
CA ASP A 10 48.34 -16.22 5.08
C ASP A 10 47.19 -16.21 4.05
N ASN A 11 46.97 -17.37 3.44
CA ASN A 11 45.89 -17.62 2.47
C ASN A 11 44.58 -18.00 3.17
N THR A 12 44.39 -17.68 4.45
CA THR A 12 43.09 -17.91 5.09
C THR A 12 42.04 -17.03 4.41
N PRO A 13 40.94 -17.61 3.92
CA PRO A 13 39.89 -16.82 3.28
C PRO A 13 39.36 -15.82 4.30
N LEU A 14 39.46 -14.52 3.95
CA LEU A 14 38.94 -13.44 4.78
C LEU A 14 37.49 -13.75 5.20
N PRO A 15 37.11 -13.49 6.46
CA PRO A 15 35.73 -13.68 6.91
C PRO A 15 34.76 -12.93 6.01
N LYS A 16 33.84 -13.65 5.35
CA LYS A 16 32.76 -13.04 4.57
C LYS A 16 31.57 -12.81 5.48
N VAL A 17 31.14 -11.55 5.62
CA VAL A 17 29.91 -11.20 6.31
C VAL A 17 28.80 -11.05 5.27
N TYR A 18 27.76 -11.88 5.38
CA TYR A 18 26.53 -11.73 4.61
C TYR A 18 25.50 -11.03 5.49
N GLN A 19 25.02 -9.86 5.06
CA GLN A 19 23.88 -9.18 5.70
C GLN A 19 22.68 -9.21 4.77
N THR A 20 21.54 -9.63 5.28
CA THR A 20 20.24 -9.52 4.61
C THR A 20 19.42 -8.45 5.32
N GLY A 21 19.03 -7.41 4.60
CA GLY A 21 18.17 -6.35 5.12
C GLY A 21 16.76 -6.51 4.58
N VAL A 22 15.76 -6.63 5.46
CA VAL A 22 14.35 -6.54 5.06
C VAL A 22 13.98 -5.06 4.98
N PRO A 23 13.41 -4.57 3.85
CA PRO A 23 13.00 -3.18 3.75
C PRO A 23 12.06 -2.79 4.90
N HIS A 24 12.31 -1.62 5.48
CA HIS A 24 11.42 -1.07 6.50
C HIS A 24 10.01 -0.88 5.93
N PRO A 25 8.97 -0.93 6.79
CA PRO A 25 7.62 -0.55 6.39
C PRO A 25 7.60 0.78 5.65
N LYS A 26 6.75 0.89 4.65
CA LYS A 26 6.60 2.10 3.84
C LYS A 26 5.14 2.47 3.71
N LEU A 27 4.87 3.77 3.83
CA LEU A 27 3.60 4.35 3.45
C LEU A 27 3.77 5.06 2.11
N VAL A 28 2.97 4.66 1.12
CA VAL A 28 2.94 5.28 -0.21
C VAL A 28 1.64 6.06 -0.35
N LYS A 29 1.72 7.27 -0.88
CA LYS A 29 0.57 8.14 -1.18
C LYS A 29 0.58 8.42 -2.66
N MET A 30 -0.56 8.29 -3.35
CA MET A 30 -0.68 8.79 -4.72
C MET A 30 -0.40 10.29 -4.75
N ALA A 31 0.28 10.75 -5.80
CA ALA A 31 0.61 12.17 -5.98
C ALA A 31 -0.61 12.99 -6.41
N ASN A 32 -1.49 12.39 -7.21
CA ASN A 32 -2.62 13.05 -7.86
C ASN A 32 -3.96 12.43 -7.46
N ASP A 33 -5.02 13.21 -7.62
CA ASP A 33 -6.40 12.74 -7.47
C ASP A 33 -6.85 12.08 -8.78
N GLU A 34 -7.67 11.02 -8.66
CA GLU A 34 -8.47 10.50 -9.75
C GLU A 34 -9.86 11.15 -9.71
N PHE A 35 -10.37 11.54 -10.87
CA PHE A 35 -11.62 12.28 -11.00
C PHE A 35 -12.74 11.41 -11.59
N PHE A 36 -13.89 11.46 -10.95
CA PHE A 36 -15.15 10.83 -11.33
C PHE A 36 -16.25 11.91 -11.48
N ASN A 37 -15.85 13.15 -11.78
CA ASN A 37 -16.68 14.36 -11.77
C ASN A 37 -17.55 14.57 -13.02
N GLU A 38 -17.43 13.70 -14.02
CA GLU A 38 -18.27 13.74 -15.21
C GLU A 38 -19.76 13.60 -14.85
N ALA A 39 -20.62 14.34 -15.58
CA ALA A 39 -22.06 14.40 -15.30
C ALA A 39 -22.73 13.03 -15.43
N TYR A 40 -22.26 12.20 -16.38
CA TYR A 40 -22.80 10.86 -16.61
C TYR A 40 -22.37 9.85 -15.53
N ILE A 41 -21.40 10.16 -14.68
CA ILE A 41 -20.95 9.25 -13.61
C ILE A 41 -21.82 9.46 -12.37
N LEU A 42 -22.56 8.43 -11.96
CA LEU A 42 -23.44 8.47 -10.79
C LEU A 42 -22.69 8.18 -9.49
N GLY A 43 -21.68 7.32 -9.53
CA GLY A 43 -20.88 6.97 -8.35
C GLY A 43 -19.98 5.76 -8.57
N ILE A 44 -19.09 5.52 -7.61
CA ILE A 44 -18.23 4.34 -7.58
C ILE A 44 -19.06 3.14 -7.10
N VAL A 45 -18.91 2.01 -7.80
CA VAL A 45 -19.61 0.77 -7.50
C VAL A 45 -18.69 -0.23 -6.83
N LYS A 46 -17.46 -0.33 -7.33
CA LYS A 46 -16.55 -1.41 -6.95
C LYS A 46 -15.08 -0.99 -7.09
N ALA A 47 -14.25 -1.46 -6.18
CA ALA A 47 -12.81 -1.50 -6.35
C ALA A 47 -12.35 -2.92 -6.71
N THR A 48 -11.39 -3.05 -7.62
CA THR A 48 -10.71 -4.30 -7.94
C THR A 48 -9.21 -4.08 -7.87
N LEU A 49 -8.50 -4.95 -7.14
CA LEU A 49 -7.08 -4.79 -6.86
C LEU A 49 -6.25 -5.92 -7.46
N GLN A 50 -5.22 -5.56 -8.22
CA GLN A 50 -4.16 -6.48 -8.62
C GLN A 50 -2.94 -6.26 -7.71
N VAL A 51 -2.81 -7.12 -6.70
CA VAL A 51 -1.76 -7.02 -5.68
C VAL A 51 -1.11 -8.38 -5.43
N THR A 52 0.15 -8.37 -5.02
CA THR A 52 0.86 -9.52 -4.46
C THR A 52 1.21 -9.17 -3.02
N CYS A 53 0.77 -9.99 -2.07
CA CYS A 53 1.13 -9.88 -0.67
C CYS A 53 1.14 -11.30 -0.12
N SER A 54 2.31 -11.86 0.17
CA SER A 54 2.48 -13.25 0.56
C SER A 54 2.91 -13.42 2.02
N GLY A 55 2.69 -14.63 2.55
CA GLY A 55 3.06 -14.97 3.92
C GLY A 55 2.36 -14.08 4.95
N THR A 56 3.13 -13.56 5.89
CA THR A 56 2.67 -12.66 6.96
C THR A 56 2.96 -11.19 6.66
N SER A 57 3.38 -10.86 5.43
CA SER A 57 3.52 -9.46 4.99
C SER A 57 2.20 -8.71 5.07
N VAL A 58 2.28 -7.41 5.29
CA VAL A 58 1.10 -6.56 5.55
C VAL A 58 0.93 -5.57 4.42
N LEU A 59 -0.29 -5.50 3.88
CA LEU A 59 -0.72 -4.50 2.91
C LEU A 59 -2.07 -3.92 3.36
N LYS A 60 -2.09 -2.61 3.60
CA LYS A 60 -3.28 -1.89 4.07
C LYS A 60 -3.51 -0.65 3.22
N PHE A 61 -4.77 -0.37 2.90
CA PHE A 61 -5.20 0.74 2.04
C PHE A 61 -5.94 1.80 2.84
N ALA A 62 -5.75 3.04 2.43
CA ALA A 62 -6.48 4.21 2.86
C ALA A 62 -6.86 5.03 1.62
N LEU A 63 -7.87 5.87 1.77
CA LEU A 63 -8.31 6.76 0.70
C LEU A 63 -8.57 8.18 1.22
N SER A 64 -8.57 9.14 0.30
CA SER A 64 -8.84 10.54 0.59
C SER A 64 -9.82 11.09 -0.45
N GLU A 65 -10.79 11.86 0.02
CA GLU A 65 -11.77 12.60 -0.82
C GLU A 65 -11.40 14.07 -1.05
N ASN A 66 -10.38 14.57 -0.35
CA ASN A 66 -10.04 16.00 -0.29
C ASN A 66 -8.59 16.30 -0.68
N GLY A 67 -8.02 15.54 -1.62
CA GLY A 67 -6.68 15.83 -2.16
C GLY A 67 -5.51 15.43 -1.25
N GLY A 68 -5.74 14.55 -0.28
CA GLY A 68 -4.74 14.04 0.64
C GLY A 68 -4.64 14.79 1.96
N ILE A 69 -5.57 15.71 2.26
CA ILE A 69 -5.62 16.46 3.53
C ILE A 69 -6.03 15.54 4.68
N THR A 70 -7.09 14.75 4.49
CA THR A 70 -7.54 13.75 5.47
C THR A 70 -7.70 12.39 4.81
N TRP A 71 -7.42 11.34 5.56
CA TRP A 71 -7.45 9.97 5.06
C TRP A 71 -8.47 9.15 5.84
N LYS A 72 -9.19 8.28 5.14
CA LYS A 72 -10.20 7.39 5.71
C LYS A 72 -9.95 5.94 5.32
N ALA A 73 -10.49 5.03 6.13
CA ALA A 73 -10.61 3.62 5.83
C ALA A 73 -11.98 3.10 6.25
N TRP A 74 -12.47 2.08 5.55
CA TRP A 74 -13.63 1.32 5.98
C TRP A 74 -13.20 0.32 7.05
N TYR A 75 -13.59 0.59 8.29
CA TYR A 75 -13.17 -0.17 9.46
C TYR A 75 -14.33 -0.26 10.46
N ASN A 76 -14.59 -1.46 10.98
CA ASN A 76 -15.73 -1.72 11.88
C ASN A 76 -17.06 -1.17 11.37
N ASN A 77 -17.33 -1.39 10.07
CA ASN A 77 -18.57 -1.00 9.40
C ASN A 77 -18.84 0.52 9.33
N ALA A 78 -17.79 1.34 9.38
CA ALA A 78 -17.86 2.77 9.19
C ALA A 78 -16.62 3.32 8.48
N TRP A 79 -16.77 4.50 7.85
CA TRP A 79 -15.63 5.28 7.40
C TRP A 79 -14.98 6.00 8.58
N VAL A 80 -13.77 5.58 8.96
CA VAL A 80 -13.03 6.17 10.07
C VAL A 80 -11.87 7.00 9.55
N TYR A 81 -11.56 8.11 10.22
CA TYR A 81 -10.35 8.88 9.94
C TYR A 81 -9.11 8.15 10.43
N LEU A 82 -8.06 8.18 9.61
CA LEU A 82 -6.73 7.69 9.92
C LEU A 82 -5.77 8.88 10.09
N ASP A 83 -4.89 8.79 11.06
CA ASP A 83 -3.68 9.59 11.09
C ASP A 83 -2.68 9.00 10.10
N ILE A 84 -2.63 9.57 8.90
CA ILE A 84 -1.76 9.12 7.83
C ILE A 84 -0.26 9.31 8.13
N ASN A 85 0.10 10.09 9.16
CA ASN A 85 1.50 10.24 9.57
C ASN A 85 1.89 9.21 10.64
N ASN A 86 0.90 8.52 11.23
CA ASN A 86 1.10 7.40 12.12
C ASN A 86 0.96 6.07 11.36
N MET A 87 2.08 5.47 11.00
CA MET A 87 2.09 4.21 10.24
C MET A 87 1.43 3.05 11.00
N GLN A 88 1.49 3.05 12.34
CA GLN A 88 0.82 2.03 13.15
C GLN A 88 -0.70 2.15 13.04
N ASP A 89 -1.22 3.37 13.02
CA ASP A 89 -2.65 3.63 12.86
C ASP A 89 -3.18 3.10 11.51
N VAL A 90 -2.42 3.32 10.44
CA VAL A 90 -2.73 2.78 9.10
C VAL A 90 -2.62 1.25 9.07
N LYS A 91 -1.64 0.66 9.77
CA LYS A 91 -1.48 -0.79 9.88
C LYS A 91 -2.69 -1.44 10.56
N ASP A 92 -3.16 -0.85 11.65
CA ASP A 92 -4.23 -1.43 12.48
C ASP A 92 -5.62 -1.22 11.86
N ARG A 93 -5.90 -0.01 11.37
CA ARG A 93 -7.25 0.38 10.93
C ARG A 93 -7.43 0.52 9.43
N GLY A 94 -6.35 0.40 8.64
CA GLY A 94 -6.43 0.39 7.18
C GLY A 94 -7.17 -0.83 6.63
N MET A 95 -7.61 -0.73 5.37
CA MET A 95 -8.38 -1.77 4.69
C MET A 95 -7.44 -2.81 4.08
N THR A 96 -7.72 -4.11 4.26
CA THR A 96 -7.06 -5.14 3.46
C THR A 96 -7.61 -5.14 2.03
N LYS A 97 -6.97 -5.87 1.10
CA LYS A 97 -7.51 -6.13 -0.24
C LYS A 97 -8.96 -6.62 -0.18
N ALA A 98 -9.21 -7.63 0.66
CA ALA A 98 -10.53 -8.23 0.78
C ALA A 98 -11.59 -7.23 1.28
N ILE A 99 -11.23 -6.39 2.26
CA ILE A 99 -12.15 -5.35 2.76
C ILE A 99 -12.45 -4.32 1.66
N LEU A 100 -11.42 -3.81 0.99
CA LEU A 100 -11.59 -2.78 -0.04
C LEU A 100 -12.42 -3.26 -1.25
N GLU A 101 -12.25 -4.52 -1.66
CA GLU A 101 -13.05 -5.12 -2.75
C GLU A 101 -14.46 -5.51 -2.31
N ALA A 102 -14.72 -5.65 -1.01
CA ALA A 102 -16.04 -5.95 -0.45
C ALA A 102 -16.89 -4.69 -0.19
N ILE A 103 -16.33 -3.49 -0.34
CA ILE A 103 -17.09 -2.24 -0.17
C ILE A 103 -18.19 -2.17 -1.22
N THR A 104 -19.44 -2.08 -0.77
CA THR A 104 -20.63 -2.03 -1.62
C THR A 104 -20.87 -0.63 -2.20
N GLU A 105 -21.69 -0.51 -3.25
CA GLU A 105 -22.10 0.79 -3.83
C GLU A 105 -22.70 1.72 -2.76
N ALA A 106 -23.51 1.19 -1.84
CA ALA A 106 -24.09 1.98 -0.76
C ALA A 106 -23.02 2.51 0.22
N GLN A 107 -22.00 1.71 0.52
CA GLN A 107 -20.89 2.12 1.37
C GLN A 107 -19.99 3.14 0.66
N TRP A 108 -19.71 2.95 -0.62
CA TRP A 108 -19.04 3.95 -1.46
C TRP A 108 -19.81 5.27 -1.50
N THR A 109 -21.13 5.21 -1.63
CA THR A 109 -21.99 6.39 -1.61
C THR A 109 -21.91 7.11 -0.26
N SER A 110 -21.91 6.36 0.84
CA SER A 110 -21.80 6.92 2.20
C SER A 110 -20.46 7.61 2.49
N LEU A 111 -19.42 7.37 1.68
CA LEU A 111 -18.14 8.06 1.82
C LEU A 111 -18.31 9.57 1.63
N GLY A 112 -19.26 9.99 0.79
CA GLY A 112 -19.58 11.40 0.58
C GLY A 112 -18.60 12.13 -0.33
N LEU A 113 -18.23 11.52 -1.47
CA LEU A 113 -17.30 12.09 -2.46
C LEU A 113 -17.81 13.41 -3.08
N SER A 114 -17.69 14.50 -2.33
CA SER A 114 -18.24 15.83 -2.63
C SER A 114 -17.80 16.41 -3.97
N ASN A 115 -16.54 16.15 -4.36
CA ASN A 115 -15.98 16.58 -5.64
C ASN A 115 -15.75 15.40 -6.61
N LYS A 116 -16.34 14.24 -6.30
CA LYS A 116 -16.13 12.96 -6.99
C LYS A 116 -14.66 12.68 -7.29
N LYS A 117 -13.76 13.06 -6.38
CA LYS A 117 -12.32 12.84 -6.52
C LYS A 117 -11.84 11.90 -5.43
N ILE A 118 -10.87 11.06 -5.75
CA ILE A 118 -10.35 10.07 -4.81
C ILE A 118 -8.84 9.92 -5.00
N ARG A 119 -8.16 9.69 -3.88
CA ARG A 119 -6.73 9.41 -3.84
C ARG A 119 -6.48 8.22 -2.94
N PHE A 120 -5.61 7.30 -3.35
CA PHE A 120 -5.23 6.16 -2.51
C PHE A 120 -3.88 6.37 -1.83
N ALA A 121 -3.76 5.75 -0.67
CA ALA A 121 -2.50 5.49 0.00
C ALA A 121 -2.48 4.02 0.42
N TRP A 122 -1.28 3.46 0.55
CA TRP A 122 -1.11 2.12 1.06
C TRP A 122 0.13 1.98 1.93
N TYR A 123 -0.05 1.29 3.04
CA TYR A 123 1.02 0.81 3.91
C TYR A 123 1.45 -0.57 3.43
N MET A 124 2.76 -0.76 3.31
CA MET A 124 3.37 -2.03 2.93
C MET A 124 4.51 -2.38 3.88
N GLU A 125 4.51 -3.62 4.35
CA GLU A 125 5.54 -4.19 5.24
C GLU A 125 5.84 -5.60 4.77
N GLN A 126 7.10 -5.83 4.40
CA GLN A 126 7.59 -7.15 4.04
C GLN A 126 8.18 -7.80 5.29
N VAL A 127 7.89 -9.08 5.51
CA VAL A 127 8.47 -9.83 6.64
C VAL A 127 9.84 -10.40 6.28
N ASN A 128 10.07 -10.70 5.00
CA ASN A 128 11.35 -11.17 4.47
C ASN A 128 11.48 -10.87 2.97
N LEU A 129 12.68 -11.03 2.43
CA LEU A 129 12.99 -10.74 1.02
C LEU A 129 12.27 -11.67 0.02
N SER A 130 11.81 -12.85 0.44
CA SER A 130 11.06 -13.77 -0.42
C SER A 130 9.55 -13.54 -0.37
N SER A 131 9.06 -12.58 0.42
CA SER A 131 7.64 -12.28 0.59
C SER A 131 7.30 -10.87 0.06
N PRO A 132 7.30 -10.67 -1.28
CA PRO A 132 7.12 -9.36 -1.86
C PRO A 132 5.73 -8.79 -1.58
N VAL A 133 5.67 -7.49 -1.38
CA VAL A 133 4.43 -6.69 -1.37
C VAL A 133 4.44 -5.79 -2.60
N ILE A 134 3.54 -6.04 -3.54
CA ILE A 134 3.45 -5.35 -4.84
C ILE A 134 2.02 -4.90 -5.06
N VAL A 135 1.82 -3.62 -5.39
CA VAL A 135 0.56 -3.08 -5.88
C VAL A 135 0.72 -2.78 -7.37
N ARG A 136 0.00 -3.50 -8.24
CA ARG A 136 0.05 -3.32 -9.71
C ARG A 136 -1.07 -2.44 -10.22
N GLN A 137 -2.28 -2.63 -9.71
CA GLN A 137 -3.44 -1.89 -10.14
C GLN A 137 -4.44 -1.73 -9.01
N ILE A 138 -5.03 -0.53 -8.93
CA ILE A 138 -6.27 -0.24 -8.22
C ILE A 138 -7.24 0.24 -9.29
N LYS A 139 -8.24 -0.57 -9.61
CA LYS A 139 -9.28 -0.23 -10.59
C LYS A 139 -10.54 0.16 -9.84
N LEU A 140 -11.17 1.26 -10.25
CA LEU A 140 -12.48 1.67 -9.78
C LEU A 140 -13.50 1.57 -10.91
N ASP A 141 -14.53 0.77 -10.70
CA ASP A 141 -15.69 0.69 -11.58
C ASP A 141 -16.74 1.68 -11.09
N TYR A 142 -17.40 2.35 -12.02
CA TYR A 142 -18.40 3.38 -11.74
C TYR A 142 -19.70 3.11 -12.51
N LYS A 143 -20.79 3.60 -11.94
CA LYS A 143 -22.11 3.55 -12.54
C LYS A 143 -22.32 4.78 -13.42
N THR A 144 -22.91 4.57 -14.58
CA THR A 144 -23.29 5.65 -15.48
C THR A 144 -24.80 5.86 -15.49
N GLN A 145 -25.24 7.07 -15.81
CA GLN A 145 -26.62 7.29 -16.22
C GLN A 145 -26.80 6.65 -17.59
N GLY A 146 -27.71 5.67 -17.70
CA GLY A 146 -28.08 5.10 -18.99
C GLY A 146 -28.63 6.21 -19.90
N VAL A 147 -28.16 6.26 -21.14
CA VAL A 147 -28.76 7.07 -22.19
C VAL A 147 -30.08 6.45 -22.60
#